data_AF-C6F951-F1
#
_entry.id   AF-C6F951-F1
#
_cell.length_a   1.000
_cell.length_b   1.000
_cell.length_c   1.000
_cell.angle_alpha   90.00
_cell.angle_beta   90.00
_cell.angle_gamma   90.00
#
_symmetry.space_group_name_H-M   'P 1'
#
loop_
_entity.id
_entity.type
_entity.pdbx_description
1 polymer ?
#
loop_
_entity_poly.entity_id
_entity_poly.type
_entity_poly.pdbx_seq_one_letter_code
_entity_poly.pdbx_strand_id
1 'polypeptide(L)'
;RQSGIDFKKNSEMGVDSHRFAELLMSSGIVLNENVRWITFHSGYDFGYLLKLVMNRSLPPTPGGFFYLIRMYFPNLYDIKHLMKFCNSLHGGLNRLAELLEVERFGACHQAGSDSLLTSCTFRKLRESFFKGAADKYAGVLYGLGVESNTDNNNQNETAQF
;
A
#
# COMPACT_ATOMS: atom_id res chain seq x y z
N ARG A 1 13.61 18.70 4.72
CA ARG A 1 14.69 17.85 5.28
C ARG A 1 14.67 17.91 6.82
N GLN A 2 13.56 17.59 7.48
CA GLN A 2 13.40 17.75 8.94
C GLN A 2 12.77 16.53 9.64
N SER A 3 12.71 15.37 8.98
CA SER A 3 12.05 14.17 9.52
C SER A 3 12.92 13.33 10.48
N GLY A 4 14.06 13.86 10.93
CA GLY A 4 14.95 13.19 11.90
C GLY A 4 15.77 12.02 11.35
N ILE A 5 15.97 11.92 10.02
CA ILE A 5 16.81 10.89 9.42
C ILE A 5 18.28 11.17 9.72
N ASP A 6 18.94 10.23 10.40
CA ASP A 6 20.38 10.25 10.63
C ASP A 6 21.13 9.62 9.45
N PHE A 7 21.51 10.46 8.49
CA PHE A 7 22.23 10.03 7.29
C PHE A 7 23.64 9.53 7.59
N LYS A 8 24.29 10.04 8.64
CA LYS A 8 25.62 9.58 9.04
C LYS A 8 25.54 8.15 9.54
N LYS A 9 24.61 7.88 10.46
CA LYS A 9 24.34 6.52 10.95
C LYS A 9 23.93 5.58 9.83
N ASN A 10 23.11 6.01 8.88
CA ASN A 10 22.75 5.19 7.73
C ASN A 10 23.96 4.88 6.83
N SER A 11 24.91 5.80 6.69
CA SER A 11 26.14 5.54 5.92
C SER A 11 27.07 4.57 6.63
N GLU A 12 27.13 4.60 7.96
CA GLU A 12 28.06 3.80 8.77
C GLU A 12 27.48 2.42 9.14
N MET A 13 26.17 2.34 9.35
CA MET A 13 25.46 1.16 9.88
C MET A 13 24.16 0.86 9.13
N GLY A 14 24.02 1.36 7.90
CA GLY A 14 22.87 1.08 7.05
C GLY A 14 22.70 -0.39 6.74
N VAL A 15 21.46 -0.83 6.54
CA VAL A 15 21.16 -2.19 6.13
C VAL A 15 21.58 -2.38 4.67
N ASP A 16 22.38 -3.41 4.39
CA ASP A 16 22.70 -3.79 3.02
C ASP A 16 21.44 -4.26 2.29
N SER A 17 21.13 -3.59 1.18
CA SER A 17 19.89 -3.82 0.45
C SER A 17 19.81 -5.21 -0.18
N HIS A 18 20.93 -5.76 -0.67
CA HIS A 18 20.95 -7.10 -1.27
C HIS A 18 20.74 -8.18 -0.20
N ARG A 19 21.38 -8.05 0.96
CA ARG A 19 21.18 -8.95 2.09
C ARG A 19 19.76 -8.90 2.61
N PHE A 20 19.17 -7.70 2.70
CA PHE A 20 17.77 -7.57 3.06
C PHE A 20 16.84 -8.24 2.04
N ALA A 21 17.11 -8.08 0.74
CA ALA A 21 16.33 -8.71 -0.33
C ALA A 21 16.37 -10.25 -0.25
N GLU A 22 17.56 -10.81 -0.01
CA GLU A 22 17.76 -12.25 0.16
C GLU A 22 16.93 -12.80 1.33
N LEU A 23 17.03 -12.16 2.50
CA LEU A 23 16.30 -12.56 3.70
C LEU A 23 14.78 -12.40 3.51
N LEU A 24 14.34 -11.31 2.89
CA LEU A 24 12.94 -11.06 2.58
C LEU A 24 12.38 -12.14 1.64
N MET A 25 13.11 -12.53 0.60
CA MET A 25 12.71 -13.57 -0.34
C MET A 25 12.45 -14.91 0.36
N SER A 26 13.31 -15.30 1.31
CA SER A 26 13.18 -16.55 2.05
C SER A 26 12.25 -16.50 3.27
N SER A 27 11.70 -15.33 3.61
CA SER A 27 10.96 -15.13 4.87
C SER A 27 9.52 -15.66 4.86
N GLY A 28 8.96 -15.94 3.68
CA GLY A 28 7.53 -16.20 3.50
C GLY A 28 6.65 -14.94 3.50
N ILE A 29 7.22 -13.73 3.51
CA ILE A 29 6.47 -12.46 3.44
C ILE A 29 6.07 -12.12 1.98
N VAL A 30 6.92 -12.45 1.02
CA VAL A 30 6.64 -12.33 -0.43
C VAL A 30 6.23 -13.69 -1.00
N LEU A 31 5.56 -13.70 -2.16
CA LEU A 31 5.10 -14.92 -2.84
C LEU A 31 4.17 -15.79 -1.97
N ASN A 32 3.43 -15.17 -1.03
CA ASN A 32 2.60 -15.87 -0.07
C ASN A 32 1.17 -15.31 -0.02
N GLU A 33 0.20 -16.14 -0.40
CA GLU A 33 -1.24 -15.80 -0.41
C GLU A 33 -1.85 -15.64 0.98
N ASN A 34 -1.15 -16.04 2.06
CA ASN A 34 -1.61 -15.82 3.42
C ASN A 34 -1.21 -14.43 3.95
N VAL A 35 -0.34 -13.72 3.24
CA VAL A 35 0.14 -12.39 3.63
C VAL A 35 -0.70 -11.32 2.93
N ARG A 36 -1.08 -10.30 3.69
CA ARG A 36 -1.77 -9.10 3.19
C ARG A 36 -0.89 -7.88 3.35
N TRP A 37 -0.59 -7.24 2.24
CA TRP A 37 0.17 -6.00 2.16
C TRP A 37 -0.79 -4.82 2.22
N ILE A 38 -0.64 -3.97 3.24
CA ILE A 38 -1.48 -2.80 3.47
C ILE A 38 -0.64 -1.55 3.29
N THR A 39 -1.10 -0.63 2.44
CA THR A 39 -0.27 0.44 1.90
C THR A 39 -1.06 1.73 1.72
N PHE A 40 -0.39 2.85 1.46
CA PHE A 40 -1.05 4.12 1.15
C PHE A 40 -0.32 4.84 0.02
N HIS A 41 -0.98 4.99 -1.14
CA HIS A 41 -0.43 5.69 -2.31
C HIS A 41 0.95 5.15 -2.74
N SER A 42 1.01 3.83 -2.89
CA SER A 42 2.25 3.05 -2.73
C SER A 42 2.95 2.66 -4.03
N GLY A 43 2.64 3.35 -5.13
CA GLY A 43 3.21 3.04 -6.45
C GLY A 43 4.73 3.03 -6.47
N TYR A 44 5.36 4.05 -5.86
CA TYR A 44 6.81 4.12 -5.72
C TYR A 44 7.35 3.10 -4.73
N ASP A 45 6.67 2.90 -3.60
CA ASP A 45 7.08 1.95 -2.57
C ASP A 45 7.24 0.54 -3.15
N PHE A 46 6.24 0.09 -3.92
CA PHE A 46 6.27 -1.19 -4.60
C PHE A 46 7.19 -1.21 -5.81
N GLY A 47 7.43 -0.07 -6.46
CA GLY A 47 8.51 0.06 -7.44
C GLY A 47 9.89 -0.23 -6.82
N TYR A 48 10.20 0.35 -5.67
CA TYR A 48 11.45 0.09 -4.95
C TYR A 48 11.54 -1.35 -4.45
N LEU A 49 10.48 -1.85 -3.80
CA LEU A 49 10.47 -3.20 -3.23
C LEU A 49 10.55 -4.26 -4.34
N LEU A 50 9.84 -4.08 -5.45
CA LEU A 50 9.89 -5.00 -6.59
C LEU A 50 11.28 -5.00 -7.24
N LYS A 51 11.87 -3.83 -7.48
CA LYS A 51 13.24 -3.70 -8.00
C LYS A 51 14.24 -4.43 -7.10
N LEU A 52 14.09 -4.25 -5.79
CA LEU A 52 14.93 -4.85 -4.78
C LEU A 52 14.86 -6.39 -4.82
N VAL A 53 13.66 -6.97 -4.75
CA VAL A 53 13.48 -8.44 -4.70
C VAL A 53 13.76 -9.12 -6.04
N MET A 54 13.55 -8.42 -7.16
CA MET A 54 13.93 -8.93 -8.48
C MET A 54 15.44 -8.81 -8.76
N ASN A 55 16.14 -7.95 -8.01
CA ASN A 55 17.53 -7.58 -8.21
C ASN A 55 17.88 -7.24 -9.68
N ARG A 56 16.96 -6.57 -10.38
CA ARG A 56 17.10 -6.12 -11.78
C ARG A 56 16.22 -4.90 -12.03
N SER A 57 16.39 -4.29 -13.20
CA SER A 57 15.54 -3.17 -13.62
C SER A 57 14.06 -3.54 -13.63
N LEU A 58 13.20 -2.58 -13.29
CA LEU A 58 11.75 -2.75 -13.37
C LEU A 58 11.31 -3.09 -14.81
N PRO A 59 10.20 -3.82 -14.98
CA PRO A 59 9.66 -4.09 -16.30
C PRO A 59 9.37 -2.78 -17.06
N PRO A 60 9.67 -2.69 -18.36
CA PRO A 60 9.50 -1.47 -19.14
C PRO A 60 8.02 -1.16 -19.46
N THR A 61 7.13 -2.12 -19.25
CA THR A 61 5.69 -1.97 -19.52
C THR A 61 4.87 -2.03 -18.23
N PRO A 62 3.79 -1.23 -18.11
CA PRO A 62 2.87 -1.34 -16.98
C PRO A 62 2.31 -2.76 -16.79
N GLY A 63 1.98 -3.45 -17.89
CA GLY A 63 1.50 -4.83 -17.84
C GLY A 63 2.50 -5.80 -17.20
N GLY A 64 3.78 -5.70 -17.58
CA GLY A 64 4.85 -6.50 -16.98
C GLY A 64 5.08 -6.15 -15.50
N PHE A 65 5.00 -4.87 -15.15
CA PHE A 65 5.08 -4.41 -13.76
C PHE A 65 3.95 -5.03 -12.91
N PHE A 66 2.70 -4.89 -13.33
CA PHE A 66 1.55 -5.42 -12.58
C PHE A 66 1.50 -6.95 -12.54
N TYR A 67 1.98 -7.63 -13.58
CA TYR A 67 2.15 -9.09 -13.54
C TYR A 67 3.07 -9.50 -12.38
N LEU A 68 4.22 -8.85 -12.23
CA LEU A 68 5.15 -9.16 -11.16
C LEU A 68 4.64 -8.68 -9.79
N ILE A 69 3.96 -7.54 -9.70
CA ILE A 69 3.32 -7.10 -8.45
C ILE A 69 2.34 -8.16 -7.94
N ARG A 70 1.45 -8.68 -8.79
CA ARG A 70 0.48 -9.72 -8.41
C ARG A 70 1.15 -11.04 -8.02
N MET A 71 2.27 -11.37 -8.67
CA MET A 71 3.05 -12.57 -8.32
C MET A 71 3.71 -12.44 -6.95
N TYR A 72 4.50 -11.39 -6.73
CA TYR A 72 5.27 -11.21 -5.48
C TYR A 72 4.41 -10.80 -4.28
N PHE A 73 3.30 -10.09 -4.52
CA PHE A 73 2.46 -9.47 -3.50
C PHE A 73 0.97 -9.77 -3.78
N PRO A 74 0.53 -11.03 -3.65
CA PRO A 74 -0.77 -11.48 -4.15
C PRO A 74 -1.96 -10.77 -3.52
N ASN A 75 -1.91 -10.45 -2.22
CA ASN A 75 -2.96 -9.68 -1.55
C ASN A 75 -2.43 -8.30 -1.15
N LEU A 76 -2.73 -7.31 -1.97
CA LEU A 76 -2.27 -5.93 -1.82
C LEU A 76 -3.44 -4.97 -1.72
N TYR A 77 -3.46 -4.10 -0.72
CA TYR A 77 -4.51 -3.10 -0.52
C TYR A 77 -3.88 -1.72 -0.42
N ASP A 78 -4.14 -0.87 -1.42
CA ASP A 78 -3.79 0.54 -1.37
C ASP A 78 -4.95 1.35 -0.80
N ILE A 79 -4.78 1.86 0.42
CA ILE A 79 -5.78 2.67 1.13
C ILE A 79 -6.20 3.87 0.28
N LYS A 80 -5.28 4.50 -0.45
CA LYS A 80 -5.59 5.67 -1.27
C LYS A 80 -6.52 5.32 -2.42
N HIS A 81 -6.41 4.09 -2.94
CA HIS A 81 -7.36 3.55 -3.90
C HIS A 81 -8.71 3.26 -3.24
N LEU A 82 -8.72 2.60 -2.08
CA LEU A 82 -9.96 2.31 -1.33
C LEU A 82 -10.78 3.56 -1.01
N MET A 83 -10.11 4.67 -0.64
CA MET A 83 -10.78 5.94 -0.36
C MET A 83 -11.64 6.44 -1.52
N LYS A 84 -11.34 6.07 -2.79
CA LYS A 84 -12.18 6.47 -3.95
C LYS A 84 -13.61 5.93 -3.85
N PHE A 85 -13.83 4.86 -3.09
CA PHE A 85 -15.13 4.23 -2.87
C PHE A 85 -15.79 4.67 -1.56
N CYS A 86 -15.26 5.71 -0.92
CA CYS A 86 -15.80 6.28 0.31
C CYS A 86 -16.10 7.77 0.07
N ASN A 87 -17.38 8.11 -0.10
CA ASN A 87 -17.83 9.44 -0.55
C ASN A 87 -17.35 10.65 0.29
N SER A 88 -16.82 10.44 1.49
CA SER A 88 -16.38 11.49 2.41
C SER A 88 -14.87 11.55 2.66
N LEU A 89 -14.08 10.60 2.14
CA LEU A 89 -12.66 10.47 2.51
C LEU A 89 -11.72 11.00 1.42
N HIS A 90 -10.92 12.01 1.78
CA HIS A 90 -9.94 12.63 0.88
C HIS A 90 -8.70 13.12 1.66
N GLY A 91 -7.66 13.55 0.94
CA GLY A 91 -6.41 14.02 1.53
C GLY A 91 -5.34 12.93 1.74
N GLY A 92 -4.30 13.26 2.49
CA GLY A 92 -3.17 12.36 2.79
C GLY A 92 -3.45 11.42 3.98
N LEU A 93 -2.48 10.54 4.27
CA LEU A 93 -2.60 9.53 5.34
C LEU A 93 -2.92 10.15 6.71
N ASN A 94 -2.26 11.26 7.08
CA ASN A 94 -2.53 11.95 8.35
C ASN A 94 -3.98 12.43 8.43
N ARG A 95 -4.49 13.05 7.36
CA ARG A 95 -5.86 13.56 7.34
C ARG A 95 -6.87 12.42 7.44
N LEU A 96 -6.61 11.32 6.74
CA LEU A 96 -7.45 10.13 6.85
C LEU A 96 -7.44 9.57 8.28
N ALA A 97 -6.27 9.47 8.90
CA ALA A 97 -6.13 8.99 10.28
C ALA A 97 -6.90 9.89 11.26
N GLU A 98 -6.82 11.22 11.13
CA GLU A 98 -7.61 12.16 11.92
C GLU A 98 -9.12 11.91 11.76
N LEU A 99 -9.60 11.76 10.52
CA LEU A 99 -11.02 11.53 10.22
C LEU A 99 -11.54 10.19 10.76
N LEU A 100 -10.66 9.20 10.91
CA LEU A 100 -10.97 7.87 11.46
C LEU A 100 -10.59 7.75 12.94
N GLU A 101 -10.22 8.85 13.59
CA GLU A 101 -9.83 8.91 14.99
C GLU A 101 -8.71 7.92 15.35
N VAL A 102 -7.70 7.83 14.48
CA VAL A 102 -6.51 7.00 14.67
C VAL A 102 -5.35 7.85 15.12
N GLU A 103 -4.83 7.55 16.30
CA GLU A 103 -3.65 8.21 16.86
C GLU A 103 -2.35 7.73 16.18
N ARG A 104 -1.43 8.67 15.94
CA ARG A 104 -0.09 8.38 15.43
C ARG A 104 0.88 8.10 16.58
N PHE A 105 1.63 7.01 16.44
CA PHE A 105 2.77 6.70 17.29
C PHE A 105 4.08 6.90 16.53
N GLY A 106 4.99 7.70 17.08
CA GLY A 106 6.28 8.03 16.47
C GLY A 106 6.24 9.25 15.54
N ALA A 107 7.39 9.56 14.94
CA ALA A 107 7.57 10.76 14.12
C ALA A 107 6.93 10.62 12.73
N CYS A 108 6.15 11.63 12.32
CA CYS A 108 5.63 11.72 10.96
C CYS A 108 6.76 11.76 9.92
N HIS A 109 6.53 11.18 8.75
CA HIS A 109 7.52 11.09 7.65
C HIS A 109 8.72 10.19 7.97
N GLN A 110 8.53 9.21 8.86
CA GLN A 110 9.41 8.06 9.01
C GLN A 110 8.63 6.79 8.69
N ALA A 111 9.23 5.90 7.88
CA ALA A 111 8.56 4.71 7.35
C ALA A 111 7.98 3.80 8.45
N GLY A 112 8.63 3.69 9.62
CA GLY A 112 8.12 2.93 10.75
C GLY A 112 6.82 3.50 11.33
N SER A 113 6.79 4.79 11.65
CA SER A 113 5.57 5.45 12.16
C SER A 113 4.47 5.48 11.10
N ASP A 114 4.82 5.77 9.85
CA ASP A 114 3.86 5.85 8.75
C ASP A 114 3.26 4.48 8.40
N SER A 115 4.03 3.40 8.46
CA SER A 115 3.51 2.03 8.23
C SER A 115 2.58 1.57 9.36
N LEU A 116 2.89 1.90 10.62
CA LEU A 116 1.99 1.63 11.74
C LEU A 116 0.68 2.43 11.60
N LEU A 117 0.76 3.71 11.28
CA LEU A 117 -0.42 4.54 11.04
C LEU A 117 -1.25 4.00 9.88
N THR A 118 -0.60 3.61 8.78
CA THR A 118 -1.23 2.96 7.61
C THR A 118 -2.03 1.74 8.02
N SER A 119 -1.43 0.82 8.79
CA SER A 119 -2.10 -0.41 9.24
C SER A 119 -3.30 -0.13 10.16
N CYS A 120 -3.14 0.72 11.16
CA CYS A 120 -4.22 1.10 12.08
C CYS A 120 -5.38 1.78 11.34
N THR A 121 -5.05 2.67 10.40
CA THR A 121 -6.02 3.40 9.58
C THR A 121 -6.80 2.46 8.66
N PHE A 122 -6.13 1.50 8.02
CA PHE A 122 -6.81 0.49 7.20
C PHE A 122 -7.80 -0.35 8.01
N ARG A 123 -7.44 -0.74 9.24
CA ARG A 123 -8.33 -1.51 10.11
C ARG A 123 -9.65 -0.77 10.35
N LYS A 124 -9.57 0.51 10.76
CA LYS A 124 -10.74 1.38 10.95
C LYS A 124 -11.52 1.59 9.66
N LEU A 125 -10.84 1.89 8.55
CA LEU A 125 -11.46 2.09 7.25
C LEU A 125 -12.27 0.85 6.82
N ARG A 126 -11.69 -0.34 6.95
CA ARG A 126 -12.33 -1.61 6.58
C ARG A 126 -13.55 -1.91 7.43
N GLU A 127 -13.48 -1.65 8.74
CA GLU A 127 -14.59 -1.82 9.68
C GLU A 127 -15.74 -0.85 9.37
N SER A 128 -15.45 0.42 9.15
CA SER A 128 -16.46 1.48 9.00
C SER A 128 -17.11 1.54 7.61
N PHE A 129 -16.36 1.30 6.53
CA PHE A 129 -16.85 1.57 5.16
C PHE A 129 -17.05 0.31 4.31
N PHE A 130 -16.35 -0.78 4.61
CA PHE A 130 -16.36 -1.97 3.74
C PHE A 130 -17.03 -3.19 4.37
N LYS A 131 -17.41 -3.15 5.66
CA LYS A 131 -18.03 -4.27 6.39
C LYS A 131 -17.30 -5.62 6.17
N GLY A 132 -15.98 -5.58 5.97
CA GLY A 132 -15.14 -6.75 5.69
C GLY A 132 -14.96 -7.13 4.21
N ALA A 133 -15.71 -6.55 3.26
CA ALA A 133 -15.67 -6.89 1.84
C ALA A 133 -14.65 -6.08 1.01
N ALA A 134 -13.47 -5.78 1.58
CA ALA A 134 -12.44 -4.99 0.90
C ALA A 134 -11.70 -5.77 -0.20
N ASP A 135 -11.83 -7.09 -0.21
CA ASP A 135 -11.05 -8.00 -1.07
C ASP A 135 -11.29 -7.79 -2.57
N LYS A 136 -12.48 -7.28 -2.95
CA LYS A 136 -12.79 -6.94 -4.34
C LYS A 136 -11.97 -5.78 -4.91
N TYR A 137 -11.23 -5.06 -4.06
CA TYR A 137 -10.37 -3.94 -4.43
C TYR A 137 -8.88 -4.27 -4.31
N ALA A 138 -8.53 -5.52 -4.03
CA ALA A 138 -7.14 -5.95 -3.89
C ALA A 138 -6.39 -5.89 -5.23
N GLY A 139 -5.07 -5.71 -5.16
CA GLY A 139 -4.16 -5.74 -6.31
C GLY A 139 -4.09 -4.45 -7.13
N VAL A 140 -4.78 -3.38 -6.70
CA VAL A 140 -4.78 -2.08 -7.40
C VAL A 140 -3.93 -1.05 -6.65
N LEU A 141 -2.96 -0.48 -7.35
CA LEU A 141 -2.13 0.63 -6.87
C LEU A 141 -2.73 1.96 -7.34
N TYR A 142 -2.89 2.91 -6.42
CA TYR A 142 -3.46 4.21 -6.76
C TYR A 142 -2.61 4.92 -7.83
N GLY A 143 -3.28 5.42 -8.87
CA GLY A 143 -2.64 6.19 -9.94
C GLY A 143 -1.86 5.38 -10.97
N LEU A 144 -1.81 4.05 -10.84
CA LEU A 144 -1.05 3.18 -11.76
C LEU A 144 -1.87 2.02 -12.34
N GLY A 145 -2.93 1.56 -11.65
CA GLY A 145 -3.76 0.47 -12.14
C GLY A 145 -4.57 0.86 -13.39
N VAL A 146 -4.74 -0.09 -14.31
CA VAL A 146 -5.78 0.00 -15.35
C VAL A 146 -7.10 -0.17 -14.62
N GLU A 147 -7.87 0.92 -14.46
CA GLU A 147 -9.27 0.80 -14.06
C GLU A 147 -9.93 -0.07 -15.13
N SER A 148 -10.30 -1.31 -14.78
CA SER A 148 -11.15 -2.11 -15.64
C SER A 148 -12.46 -1.34 -15.80
N ASN A 149 -12.61 -0.69 -16.95
CA ASN A 149 -13.79 0.04 -17.40
C ASN A 149 -14.97 -0.94 -17.60
N THR A 150 -15.43 -1.59 -16.53
CA THR A 150 -16.58 -2.50 -16.56
C THR A 150 -17.79 -2.01 -15.78
N ASP A 151 -17.72 -0.87 -15.09
CA ASP A 151 -18.86 -0.35 -14.31
C ASP A 151 -19.46 0.93 -14.91
N ASN A 152 -19.74 0.91 -16.22
CA ASN A 152 -20.44 2.00 -16.90
C ASN A 152 -21.83 1.61 -17.42
N ASN A 153 -22.49 0.61 -16.82
CA ASN A 153 -23.88 0.26 -17.16
C ASN A 153 -24.60 -0.49 -16.02
N ASN A 154 -24.78 0.12 -14.84
CA ASN A 154 -25.92 -0.13 -13.94
C ASN A 154 -25.83 0.77 -12.70
N GLN A 155 -26.09 2.07 -12.86
CA GLN A 155 -26.55 2.92 -11.76
C GLN A 155 -27.99 3.31 -12.06
N ASN A 156 -28.90 2.40 -11.74
CA ASN A 156 -30.29 2.68 -11.43
C ASN A 156 -30.78 1.53 -10.55
N GLU A 157 -30.38 1.54 -9.28
CA GLU A 157 -31.23 1.01 -8.22
C GLU A 157 -30.81 1.63 -6.89
N THR A 158 -31.68 2.55 -6.46
CA THR A 158 -31.78 3.13 -5.13
C THR A 158 -31.73 2.05 -4.05
N ALA A 159 -30.79 2.17 -3.11
CA ALA A 159 -30.92 1.56 -1.79
C ALA A 159 -31.20 2.68 -0.78
N GLN A 160 -32.47 2.83 -0.44
CA GLN A 160 -32.88 3.29 0.88
C GLN A 160 -32.42 2.27 1.93
N PHE A 161 -32.24 2.79 3.16
CA PHE A 161 -31.79 2.16 4.42
C PHE A 161 -30.28 2.28 4.71
#